data_AF-A0A2E6XFX8-F1
#
_entry.id   AF-A0A2E6XFX8-F1
#
_cell.length_a   1.000
_cell.length_b   1.000
_cell.length_c   1.000
_cell.angle_alpha   90.00
_cell.angle_beta   90.00
_cell.angle_gamma   90.00
#
_symmetry.space_group_name_H-M   'P 1'
#
loop_
_entity.id
_entity.type
_entity.pdbx_description
1 polymer ?
#
loop_
_entity_poly.entity_id
_entity_poly.type
_entity_poly.pdbx_seq_one_letter_code
_entity_poly.pdbx_strand_id
1 'polypeptide(L)'
;MEEGLVIRAVPEGSGFRGGDEGYTPGRSDVFKKWSTRSMRPVINFDTCIKCTLCWLQCPDTCFDVTPDGLYDANMEACCGCGVCESVCPVPDCVTMVGEPEFNDNASQYDMWMADKEGYNKWMTELVDKTKAETRSHGFHHVGGYAEEINATEDA
;
A
#
# COMPACT_ATOMS: atom_id res chain seq x y z
N MET A 1 -30.19 -9.05 -22.36
CA MET A 1 -30.14 -7.57 -22.42
C MET A 1 -31.11 -7.09 -21.37
N GLU A 2 -30.63 -6.45 -20.31
CA GLU A 2 -31.52 -5.99 -19.24
C GLU A 2 -32.19 -4.69 -19.69
N GLU A 3 -33.50 -4.55 -19.43
CA GLU A 3 -34.31 -3.43 -19.92
C GLU A 3 -34.10 -2.12 -19.14
N GLY A 4 -33.14 -2.07 -18.20
CA GLY A 4 -32.85 -0.89 -17.39
C GLY A 4 -31.40 -0.82 -16.92
N LEU A 5 -30.99 0.37 -16.44
CA LEU A 5 -29.68 0.59 -15.83
C LEU A 5 -29.66 -0.07 -14.44
N VAL A 6 -29.17 -1.30 -14.35
CA VAL A 6 -29.00 -2.02 -13.09
C VAL A 6 -27.57 -1.81 -12.59
N ILE A 7 -27.42 -1.07 -11.49
CA ILE A 7 -26.16 -1.01 -10.76
C ILE A 7 -26.03 -2.30 -9.96
N ARG A 8 -25.15 -3.19 -10.39
CA ARG A 8 -24.86 -4.44 -9.68
C ARG A 8 -24.12 -4.15 -8.38
N ALA A 9 -24.49 -4.87 -7.33
CA ALA A 9 -23.69 -4.90 -6.11
C ALA A 9 -22.30 -5.48 -6.42
N VAL A 10 -21.30 -5.02 -5.67
CA VAL A 10 -19.97 -5.62 -5.71
C VAL A 10 -20.09 -7.06 -5.21
N PRO A 11 -19.49 -8.05 -5.89
CA PRO A 11 -19.55 -9.44 -5.46
C PRO A 11 -18.89 -9.60 -4.08
N GLU A 12 -19.26 -10.67 -3.37
CA GLU A 12 -18.59 -11.04 -2.12
C GLU A 12 -17.12 -11.39 -2.39
N GLY A 13 -16.27 -11.20 -1.37
CA GLY A 13 -14.86 -11.58 -1.45
C GLY A 13 -14.70 -13.10 -1.60
N SER A 14 -13.63 -13.51 -2.26
CA SER A 14 -13.25 -14.93 -2.45
C SER A 14 -11.94 -15.23 -1.72
N GLY A 15 -11.49 -16.49 -1.72
CA GLY A 15 -10.14 -16.81 -1.23
C GLY A 15 -9.05 -16.24 -2.15
N PHE A 16 -7.80 -16.25 -1.68
CA PHE A 16 -6.70 -15.58 -2.36
C PHE A 16 -6.54 -16.15 -3.79
N ARG A 17 -6.72 -15.29 -4.80
CA ARG A 17 -6.72 -15.67 -6.23
C ARG A 17 -7.70 -16.80 -6.59
N GLY A 18 -8.81 -16.90 -5.86
CA GLY A 18 -9.79 -17.96 -6.06
C GLY A 18 -9.37 -19.31 -5.48
N GLY A 19 -8.34 -19.36 -4.64
CA GLY A 19 -8.03 -20.52 -3.81
C GLY A 19 -9.01 -20.69 -2.65
N ASP A 20 -8.92 -21.82 -1.95
CA ASP A 20 -9.74 -22.12 -0.76
C ASP A 20 -9.19 -21.44 0.51
N GLU A 21 -7.94 -20.97 0.48
CA GLU A 21 -7.24 -20.31 1.59
C GLU A 21 -6.98 -18.82 1.31
N GLY A 22 -6.79 -18.03 2.36
CA GLY A 22 -6.63 -16.58 2.26
C GLY A 22 -7.96 -15.84 2.02
N TYR A 23 -7.88 -14.54 1.73
CA TYR A 23 -9.06 -13.70 1.52
C TYR A 23 -8.77 -12.48 0.62
N THR A 24 -9.57 -12.33 -0.42
CA THR A 24 -9.56 -11.20 -1.36
C THR A 24 -10.90 -10.48 -1.29
N PRO A 25 -10.93 -9.21 -0.86
CA PRO A 25 -12.16 -8.41 -0.85
C PRO A 25 -12.77 -8.25 -2.25
N GLY A 26 -14.09 -8.24 -2.32
CA GLY A 26 -14.81 -7.90 -3.55
C GLY A 26 -14.50 -6.47 -3.99
N ARG A 27 -14.17 -6.29 -5.27
CA ARG A 27 -13.76 -4.99 -5.83
C ARG A 27 -14.57 -4.67 -7.09
N SER A 28 -14.61 -3.39 -7.44
CA SER A 28 -15.22 -2.97 -8.70
C SER A 28 -14.28 -3.29 -9.87
N ASP A 29 -14.82 -3.91 -10.92
CA ASP A 29 -14.09 -4.12 -12.17
C ASP A 29 -13.86 -2.80 -12.94
N VAL A 30 -14.76 -1.83 -12.73
CA VAL A 30 -14.84 -0.59 -13.52
C VAL A 30 -14.15 0.57 -12.82
N PHE A 31 -14.35 0.71 -11.51
CA PHE A 31 -13.83 1.83 -10.74
C PHE A 31 -12.53 1.46 -10.03
N LYS A 32 -11.39 1.77 -10.66
CA LYS A 32 -10.06 1.59 -10.09
C LYS A 32 -9.65 2.86 -9.33
N LYS A 33 -9.19 2.70 -8.09
CA LYS A 33 -8.95 3.82 -7.15
C LYS A 33 -7.54 4.41 -7.27
N TRP A 34 -6.66 3.77 -8.03
CA TRP A 34 -5.27 4.18 -8.15
C TRP A 34 -5.05 5.54 -8.81
N SER A 35 -5.99 6.02 -9.63
CA SER A 35 -5.84 7.28 -10.38
C SER A 35 -5.80 8.53 -9.49
N THR A 36 -6.24 8.43 -8.24
CA THR A 36 -6.30 9.56 -7.29
C THR A 36 -5.10 9.66 -6.37
N ARG A 37 -4.16 8.70 -6.42
CA ARG A 37 -3.07 8.64 -5.45
C ARG A 37 -1.84 9.39 -5.93
N SER A 38 -1.13 10.01 -4.98
CA SER A 38 0.21 10.57 -5.22
C SER A 38 1.32 9.67 -4.68
N MET A 39 0.97 8.71 -3.81
CA MET A 39 1.89 7.81 -3.15
C MET A 39 1.24 6.42 -3.03
N ARG A 40 2.05 5.37 -2.93
CA ARG A 40 1.60 4.00 -2.71
C ARG A 40 2.49 3.29 -1.66
N PRO A 41 1.96 2.30 -0.92
CA PRO A 41 2.77 1.56 0.04
C PRO A 41 3.68 0.55 -0.65
N VAL A 42 4.91 0.43 -0.16
CA VAL A 42 5.83 -0.68 -0.43
C VAL A 42 5.99 -1.49 0.84
N ILE A 43 5.91 -2.82 0.74
CA ILE A 43 5.79 -3.72 1.89
C ILE A 43 7.01 -4.60 2.02
N ASN A 44 7.69 -4.51 3.16
CA ASN A 44 8.72 -5.47 3.52
C ASN A 44 8.08 -6.74 4.11
N PHE A 45 7.99 -7.79 3.28
CA PHE A 45 7.40 -9.07 3.70
C PHE A 45 8.28 -9.84 4.69
N ASP A 46 9.59 -9.59 4.74
CA ASP A 46 10.53 -10.27 5.65
C ASP A 46 10.42 -9.74 7.10
N THR A 47 10.08 -8.47 7.28
CA THR A 47 9.92 -7.85 8.60
C THR A 47 8.48 -7.90 9.12
N CYS A 48 7.53 -8.30 8.29
CA CYS A 48 6.12 -8.35 8.65
C CYS A 48 5.83 -9.43 9.71
N ILE A 49 5.34 -8.98 10.87
CA ILE A 49 4.95 -9.85 11.99
C ILE A 49 3.49 -10.36 11.92
N LYS A 50 2.80 -10.14 10.79
CA LYS A 50 1.42 -10.57 10.55
C LYS A 50 0.39 -10.06 11.59
N CYS A 51 0.56 -8.82 12.06
CA CYS A 51 -0.29 -8.22 13.09
C CYS A 51 -1.71 -7.83 12.64
N THR A 52 -2.04 -7.93 11.34
CA THR A 52 -3.35 -7.61 10.75
C THR A 52 -3.79 -6.14 10.80
N LEU A 53 -3.02 -5.25 11.42
CA LEU A 53 -3.42 -3.85 11.60
C LEU A 53 -3.57 -3.10 10.28
N CYS A 54 -2.65 -3.29 9.33
CA CYS A 54 -2.73 -2.66 8.01
C CYS A 54 -3.97 -3.11 7.22
N TRP A 55 -4.38 -4.37 7.35
CA TRP A 55 -5.58 -4.91 6.72
C TRP A 55 -6.85 -4.35 7.35
N LEU A 56 -6.93 -4.34 8.69
CA LEU A 56 -8.11 -3.89 9.43
C LEU A 56 -8.36 -2.38 9.30
N GLN A 57 -7.31 -1.57 9.29
CA GLN A 57 -7.42 -0.11 9.21
C GLN A 57 -7.45 0.42 7.77
N CYS A 58 -7.33 -0.44 6.77
CA CYS A 58 -7.38 0.01 5.38
C CYS A 58 -8.81 0.47 5.03
N PRO A 59 -9.03 1.76 4.73
CA PRO A 59 -10.38 2.26 4.43
C PRO A 59 -10.95 1.67 3.13
N ASP A 60 -10.08 1.24 2.22
CA ASP A 60 -10.46 0.69 0.91
C ASP A 60 -10.39 -0.83 0.85
N THR A 61 -10.00 -1.49 1.95
CA THR A 61 -9.78 -2.96 1.98
C THR A 61 -8.93 -3.43 0.79
N CYS A 62 -7.79 -2.76 0.54
CA CYS A 62 -6.94 -3.07 -0.61
C CYS A 62 -6.01 -4.27 -0.38
N PHE A 63 -5.86 -4.73 0.86
CA PHE A 63 -4.97 -5.85 1.20
C PHE A 63 -5.65 -7.20 0.98
N ASP A 64 -5.01 -8.03 0.18
CA ASP A 64 -5.34 -9.44 -0.03
C ASP A 64 -4.55 -10.28 0.98
N VAL A 65 -5.25 -11.13 1.73
CA VAL A 65 -4.64 -12.03 2.71
C VAL A 65 -4.09 -13.23 1.94
N THR A 66 -2.77 -13.39 1.95
CA THR A 66 -2.09 -14.48 1.24
C THR A 66 -2.22 -15.79 2.02
N PRO A 67 -2.02 -16.96 1.38
CA PRO A 67 -2.03 -18.26 2.07
C PRO A 67 -0.97 -18.34 3.18
N ASP A 68 0.15 -17.64 3.03
CA ASP A 68 1.21 -17.55 4.04
C ASP A 68 0.82 -16.64 5.23
N GLY A 69 -0.38 -16.05 5.23
CA GLY A 69 -0.88 -15.13 6.26
C GLY A 69 -0.24 -13.74 6.20
N LEU A 70 0.38 -13.40 5.07
CA LEU A 70 0.87 -12.05 4.78
C LEU A 70 -0.23 -11.22 4.10
N TYR A 71 0.03 -9.93 3.92
CA TYR A 71 -0.92 -8.98 3.38
C TYR A 71 -0.35 -8.34 2.12
N ASP A 72 -0.82 -8.75 0.95
CA ASP A 72 -0.42 -8.17 -0.33
C ASP A 72 -1.32 -6.99 -0.67
N ALA A 73 -0.75 -5.82 -0.92
CA ALA A 73 -1.54 -4.65 -1.29
C ALA A 73 -1.89 -4.68 -2.78
N ASN A 74 -3.17 -4.75 -3.10
CA ASN A 74 -3.62 -4.61 -4.48
C ASN A 74 -3.51 -3.15 -4.93
N MET A 75 -2.56 -2.91 -5.84
CA MET A 75 -2.27 -1.58 -6.35
C MET A 75 -3.30 -1.04 -7.35
N GLU A 76 -4.34 -1.78 -7.69
CA GLU A 76 -5.47 -1.18 -8.43
C GLU A 76 -6.53 -0.58 -7.50
N ALA A 77 -6.65 -1.14 -6.29
CA ALA A 77 -7.62 -0.74 -5.27
C ALA A 77 -7.07 0.27 -4.26
N CYS A 78 -5.74 0.35 -4.10
CA CYS A 78 -5.12 1.27 -3.15
C CYS A 78 -5.28 2.74 -3.60
N CYS A 79 -5.87 3.57 -2.73
CA CYS A 79 -6.02 5.02 -2.93
C CYS A 79 -4.80 5.84 -2.47
N GLY A 80 -3.82 5.21 -1.80
CA GLY A 80 -2.62 5.89 -1.31
C GLY A 80 -2.79 6.73 -0.03
N CYS A 81 -3.74 6.40 0.84
CA CYS A 81 -4.02 7.18 2.07
C CYS A 81 -2.93 7.18 3.15
N GLY A 82 -1.97 6.24 3.12
CA GLY A 82 -0.86 6.19 4.09
C GLY A 82 -1.19 5.64 5.48
N VAL A 83 -2.45 5.27 5.77
CA VAL A 83 -2.86 4.73 7.09
C VAL A 83 -2.10 3.44 7.44
N CYS A 84 -1.74 2.64 6.43
CA CYS A 84 -1.02 1.38 6.65
C CYS A 84 0.40 1.59 7.17
N GLU A 85 1.11 2.64 6.74
CA GLU A 85 2.43 3.01 7.26
C GLU A 85 2.31 3.53 8.70
N SER A 86 1.32 4.40 8.98
CA SER A 86 1.18 5.02 10.31
C SER A 86 0.76 4.05 11.41
N VAL A 87 -0.01 3.01 11.09
CA VAL A 87 -0.47 2.01 12.06
C VAL A 87 0.51 0.85 12.24
N CYS A 88 1.48 0.69 11.34
CA CYS A 88 2.38 -0.45 11.38
C CYS A 88 3.28 -0.37 12.64
N PRO A 89 3.29 -1.40 13.51
CA PRO A 89 4.11 -1.38 14.71
C PRO A 89 5.59 -1.67 14.43
N VAL A 90 5.90 -2.21 13.24
CA VAL A 90 7.27 -2.52 12.82
C VAL A 90 7.80 -1.34 12.01
N PRO A 91 8.93 -0.73 12.40
CA PRO A 91 9.52 0.38 11.67
C PRO A 91 9.91 -0.07 10.25
N ASP A 92 9.64 0.78 9.26
CA ASP A 92 9.98 0.55 7.86
C ASP A 92 9.42 -0.77 7.26
N CYS A 93 8.38 -1.36 7.86
CA CYS A 93 7.73 -2.54 7.29
C CYS A 93 6.77 -2.17 6.16
N VAL A 94 6.08 -1.04 6.30
CA VAL A 94 5.26 -0.45 5.23
C VAL A 94 5.74 0.97 5.06
N THR A 95 6.18 1.32 3.86
CA THR A 95 6.69 2.67 3.57
C THR A 95 5.95 3.26 2.38
N MET A 96 5.50 4.51 2.51
CA MET A 96 4.81 5.20 1.41
C MET A 96 5.83 5.81 0.44
N VAL A 97 5.84 5.34 -0.80
CA VAL A 97 6.73 5.78 -1.89
C VAL A 97 5.92 6.57 -2.94
N GLY A 98 6.56 7.53 -3.60
CA GLY A 98 5.92 8.36 -4.63
C GLY A 98 5.45 7.55 -5.84
N GLU A 99 4.22 7.81 -6.29
CA GLU A 99 3.63 7.14 -7.46
C GLU A 99 4.48 7.19 -8.75
N PRO A 100 5.21 8.30 -9.06
CA PRO A 100 6.00 8.41 -10.29
C PRO A 100 7.13 7.38 -10.44
N GLU A 101 7.52 6.73 -9.35
CA GLU A 101 8.62 5.76 -9.35
C GLU A 101 8.24 4.40 -9.95
N PHE A 102 6.95 4.18 -10.27
CA PHE A 102 6.52 2.90 -10.81
C PHE A 102 5.65 2.99 -12.05
N ASN A 103 5.82 1.99 -12.89
CA ASN A 103 5.22 1.90 -14.22
C ASN A 103 4.03 0.94 -14.30
N ASP A 104 3.84 0.10 -13.27
CA ASP A 104 2.77 -0.90 -13.22
C ASP A 104 2.16 -1.01 -11.81
N ASN A 105 1.07 -1.79 -11.74
CA ASN A 105 0.32 -2.11 -10.52
C ASN A 105 0.43 -3.60 -10.16
N ALA A 106 1.54 -4.26 -10.51
CA ALA A 106 1.74 -5.67 -10.23
C ALA A 106 1.76 -5.94 -8.71
N SER A 107 1.44 -7.19 -8.35
CA SER A 107 1.50 -7.66 -6.96
C SER A 107 2.95 -7.64 -6.48
N GLN A 108 3.19 -6.95 -5.37
CA GLN A 108 4.51 -6.94 -4.74
C GLN A 108 4.84 -8.30 -4.13
N TYR A 109 3.83 -9.01 -3.64
CA TYR A 109 4.00 -10.35 -3.11
C TYR A 109 4.49 -11.34 -4.17
N ASP A 110 3.99 -11.27 -5.40
CA ASP A 110 4.48 -12.11 -6.50
C ASP A 110 5.93 -11.83 -6.84
N MET A 111 6.30 -10.55 -6.87
CA MET A 111 7.68 -10.14 -7.11
C MET A 111 8.60 -10.70 -6.02
N TRP A 112 8.19 -10.60 -4.75
CA TRP A 112 8.94 -11.14 -3.62
C TRP A 112 9.02 -12.67 -3.64
N MET A 113 7.94 -13.37 -4.02
CA MET A 113 7.95 -14.83 -4.13
C MET A 113 8.80 -15.34 -5.28
N ALA A 114 8.88 -14.60 -6.39
CA ALA A 114 9.71 -14.95 -7.52
C ALA A 114 11.21 -14.77 -7.21
N ASP A 115 11.58 -13.64 -6.60
CA ASP A 115 12.96 -13.33 -6.21
C ASP A 115 13.00 -12.43 -4.96
N LYS A 116 13.30 -13.04 -3.81
CA LYS A 116 13.37 -12.32 -2.54
C LYS A 116 14.53 -11.34 -2.48
N GLU A 117 15.70 -11.71 -3.00
CA GLU A 117 16.89 -10.85 -2.94
C GLU A 117 16.72 -9.65 -3.88
N GLY A 118 16.23 -9.89 -5.09
CA GLY A 118 15.91 -8.84 -6.06
C GLY A 118 14.85 -7.88 -5.53
N TYR A 119 13.76 -8.41 -4.95
CA TYR A 119 12.72 -7.57 -4.35
C TYR A 119 13.25 -6.70 -3.21
N ASN A 120 14.03 -7.27 -2.29
CA ASN A 120 14.57 -6.53 -1.16
C ASN A 120 15.50 -5.40 -1.63
N LYS A 121 16.34 -5.66 -2.63
CA LYS A 121 17.19 -4.63 -3.21
C LYS A 121 16.36 -3.50 -3.84
N TRP A 122 15.37 -3.85 -4.68
CA TRP A 122 14.47 -2.90 -5.33
C TRP A 122 13.71 -2.04 -4.30
N MET A 123 13.17 -2.66 -3.27
CA MET A 123 12.47 -1.99 -2.18
C MET A 123 13.40 -1.02 -1.43
N THR A 124 14.60 -1.47 -1.04
CA THR A 124 15.55 -0.62 -0.32
C THR A 124 15.95 0.59 -1.14
N GLU A 125 16.23 0.44 -2.43
CA GLU A 125 16.56 1.57 -3.32
C GLU A 125 15.43 2.61 -3.37
N LEU A 126 14.17 2.17 -3.43
CA LEU A 126 13.00 3.07 -3.42
C LEU A 126 12.80 3.78 -2.07
N VAL A 127 12.95 3.04 -0.97
CA VAL A 127 12.82 3.58 0.38
C VAL A 127 13.92 4.61 0.65
N ASP A 128 15.15 4.33 0.25
CA ASP A 128 16.29 5.23 0.42
C ASP A 128 16.11 6.50 -0.41
N LYS A 129 15.64 6.38 -1.66
CA LYS A 129 15.31 7.54 -2.49
C LYS A 129 14.21 8.39 -1.85
N THR A 130 13.16 7.76 -1.34
CA THR A 130 12.05 8.44 -0.67
C THR A 130 12.52 9.18 0.59
N LYS A 131 13.47 8.59 1.34
CA LYS A 131 14.07 9.22 2.53
C LYS A 131 15.02 10.38 2.17
N ALA A 132 15.63 10.35 0.99
CA ALA A 132 16.51 11.41 0.51
C ALA A 132 15.75 12.65 -0.02
N GLU A 133 14.53 12.47 -0.51
CA GLU A 133 13.69 13.56 -0.99
C GLU A 133 12.93 14.21 0.18
N THR A 134 13.29 15.43 0.54
CA THR A 134 12.53 16.23 1.52
C THR A 134 11.16 16.55 0.93
N ARG A 135 10.07 15.95 1.45
CA ARG A 135 8.71 16.28 0.98
C ARG A 135 8.41 17.72 1.38
N SER A 136 8.48 18.62 0.41
CA SER A 136 8.28 20.06 0.63
C SER A 136 6.88 20.41 1.13
N HIS A 137 5.89 19.52 0.97
CA HIS A 137 4.51 19.76 1.37
C HIS A 137 3.83 18.46 1.84
N GLY A 138 4.00 18.11 3.11
CA GLY A 138 3.25 17.04 3.73
C GLY A 138 3.59 16.90 5.21
N PHE A 139 2.58 16.61 6.03
CA PHE A 139 2.73 16.37 7.46
C PHE A 139 3.52 15.07 7.67
N HIS A 140 4.86 15.14 7.60
CA HIS A 140 5.76 13.99 7.77
C HIS A 140 5.58 13.36 9.16
N HIS A 141 5.44 14.20 10.18
CA HIS A 141 5.15 13.82 11.55
C HIS A 141 4.52 14.97 12.32
N VAL A 142 3.83 14.64 13.42
CA VAL A 142 3.28 15.65 14.34
C VAL A 142 4.44 16.46 14.92
N GLY A 143 4.49 17.75 14.57
CA GLY A 143 5.56 18.65 14.98
C GLY A 143 6.54 19.04 13.87
N GLY A 144 6.47 18.41 12.68
CA GLY A 144 7.39 18.70 11.57
C GLY A 144 7.42 20.18 11.18
N TYR A 145 6.27 20.87 11.11
CA TYR A 145 6.26 22.31 10.85
C TYR A 145 6.91 23.15 11.95
N ALA A 146 6.81 22.72 13.21
CA ALA A 146 7.48 23.43 14.30
C ALA A 146 9.01 23.25 14.22
N GLU A 147 9.46 22.04 13.85
CA GLU A 147 10.88 21.75 13.61
C GLU A 147 11.42 22.53 12.39
N GLU A 148 10.67 22.60 11.29
CA GLU A 148 11.02 23.39 10.11
C GLU A 148 11.08 24.89 10.42
N ILE A 149 10.09 25.42 11.14
CA ILE A 149 10.06 26.83 11.57
C ILE A 149 11.30 27.13 12.43
N ASN A 150 11.58 26.31 13.45
CA ASN A 150 12.75 26.49 14.31
C ASN A 150 14.05 26.44 13.48
N ALA A 151 14.18 25.49 12.55
CA ALA A 151 15.34 25.38 11.69
C ALA A 151 15.53 26.59 10.75
N THR A 152 14.43 27.25 10.33
CA THR A 152 14.50 28.50 9.56
C THR A 152 14.75 29.74 10.39
N GLU A 153 14.36 29.77 11.67
CA GLU A 153 14.63 30.89 12.59
C GLU A 153 16.08 30.88 13.10
N ASP A 154 16.71 29.70 13.19
CA ASP A 154 18.10 29.51 13.60
C ASP A 154 19.13 29.69 12.46
N ALA A 155 18.69 29.89 11.20
CA ALA A 155 19.53 30.03 10.00
C ALA A 155 19.72 31.49 9.56
#